data_AF-A0A9P7NBN9-F1
#
_entry.id   AF-A0A9P7NBN9-F1
#
_cell.length_a   1.000
_cell.length_b   1.000
_cell.length_c   1.000
_cell.angle_alpha   90.00
_cell.angle_beta   90.00
_cell.angle_gamma   90.00
#
_symmetry.space_group_name_H-M   'P 1'
#
loop_
_entity.id
_entity.type
_entity.pdbx_description
1 polymer ?
#
loop_
_entity_poly.entity_id
_entity_poly.type
_entity_poly.pdbx_seq_one_letter_code
_entity_poly.pdbx_strand_id
1 'polypeptide(L)'
;MSSSPEWKASLSMLDRYTIIQHLQASLPADKRNDAISIEQHAFQNSSSRNEYDAAVHDATSRITSCTTLTPEDSSDTTTTHAGITIGSYPNCEPVGEGVTSTVYRSGSYALKVITASCNLEPHNPQREASILSELHALQPPPDHIVRLVTAFRDQDSRRVLVFPYHILTLEAVLSRSPSVPLARSDIGHIFKDILHALAFIHKHGILHRDVKPSAVLLDSLSGPAFLSDFGTAWHPGLSTHTELASNKILDIGTGPYRAPEVLFANKAYGTPIDMWATGVMLAEAITSPPKAPFESRPAHEDGNQLGLILSMIKTLGTPTEETWPEAKTFKVSPFELWAVFPQRSWEEILPDVHAPFRDLVARLLRFESGDRMTAEEASSAN
;
A
#
# COMPACT_ATOMS: atom_id res chain seq x y z
N MET A 1 -34.76 12.61 -3.71
CA MET A 1 -33.71 12.49 -4.74
C MET A 1 -33.53 13.87 -5.37
N SER A 2 -32.60 14.67 -4.86
CA SER A 2 -32.20 15.91 -5.52
C SER A 2 -31.16 15.52 -6.57
N SER A 3 -31.49 15.71 -7.85
CA SER A 3 -30.54 15.53 -8.94
C SER A 3 -29.36 16.48 -8.71
N SER A 4 -28.15 15.95 -8.76
CA SER A 4 -26.93 16.76 -8.79
C SER A 4 -27.08 17.87 -9.84
N PRO A 5 -26.80 19.14 -9.51
CA PRO A 5 -26.95 20.24 -10.46
C PRO A 5 -26.15 19.94 -11.74
N GLU A 6 -26.76 20.08 -12.92
CA GLU A 6 -26.14 19.73 -14.23
C GLU A 6 -24.78 20.40 -14.44
N TRP A 7 -24.57 21.59 -13.86
CA TRP A 7 -23.29 22.30 -13.94
C TRP A 7 -22.14 21.60 -13.16
N LYS A 8 -22.45 20.83 -12.12
CA LYS A 8 -21.43 20.04 -11.39
C LYS A 8 -20.96 18.87 -12.23
N ALA A 9 -21.82 18.31 -13.07
CA ALA A 9 -21.46 17.27 -14.03
C ALA A 9 -20.68 17.81 -15.23
N SER A 10 -20.78 19.11 -15.53
CA SER A 10 -20.02 19.76 -16.59
C SER A 10 -18.63 20.26 -16.16
N LEU A 11 -18.27 20.17 -14.87
CA LEU A 11 -16.89 20.39 -14.41
C LEU A 11 -16.12 19.08 -14.43
N SER A 12 -15.11 18.99 -15.29
CA SER A 12 -14.17 17.88 -15.22
C SER A 12 -13.26 18.00 -13.99
N MET A 13 -12.70 16.87 -13.54
CA MET A 13 -11.69 16.87 -12.49
C MET A 13 -10.45 17.68 -12.87
N LEU A 14 -10.14 17.79 -14.16
CA LEU A 14 -9.04 18.60 -14.68
C LEU A 14 -9.30 20.11 -14.53
N ASP A 15 -10.54 20.54 -14.76
CA ASP A 15 -10.95 21.95 -14.57
C ASP A 15 -10.85 22.35 -13.10
N ARG A 16 -11.30 21.47 -12.20
CA ARG A 16 -11.21 21.67 -10.74
C ARG A 16 -9.77 21.69 -10.25
N TYR A 17 -8.92 20.82 -10.79
CA TYR A 17 -7.49 20.80 -10.47
C TYR A 17 -6.77 22.09 -10.92
N THR A 18 -7.12 22.61 -12.10
CA THR A 18 -6.58 23.88 -12.60
C THR A 18 -6.93 25.04 -11.65
N ILE A 19 -8.15 25.05 -11.10
CA ILE A 19 -8.59 26.03 -10.11
C ILE A 19 -7.81 25.91 -8.80
N ILE A 20 -7.56 24.69 -8.31
CA ILE A 20 -6.75 24.43 -7.11
C ILE A 20 -5.32 24.94 -7.31
N GLN A 21 -4.71 24.73 -8.48
CA GLN A 21 -3.37 25.25 -8.77
C GLN A 21 -3.33 26.79 -8.78
N HIS A 22 -4.36 27.44 -9.33
CA HIS A 22 -4.49 28.89 -9.30
C HIS A 22 -4.65 29.43 -7.86
N LEU A 23 -5.41 28.73 -7.01
CA LEU A 23 -5.55 29.06 -5.59
C LEU A 23 -4.21 28.91 -4.86
N GLN A 24 -3.47 27.81 -5.07
CA GLN A 24 -2.15 27.60 -4.48
C GLN A 24 -1.11 28.64 -4.88
N ALA A 25 -1.19 29.13 -6.12
CA ALA A 25 -0.30 30.20 -6.62
C ALA A 25 -0.65 31.57 -6.02
N SER A 26 -1.91 31.80 -5.67
CA SER A 26 -2.41 33.07 -5.14
C SER A 26 -2.39 33.17 -3.61
N LEU A 27 -2.27 32.04 -2.90
CA LEU A 27 -2.25 31.97 -1.44
C LEU A 27 -0.82 32.09 -0.85
N PRO A 28 -0.68 32.69 0.35
CA PRO A 28 0.56 32.66 1.13
C PRO A 28 1.08 31.23 1.36
N ALA A 29 2.41 31.08 1.48
CA ALA A 29 3.08 29.77 1.52
C ALA A 29 2.58 28.84 2.65
N ASP A 30 2.18 29.41 3.78
CA ASP A 30 1.63 28.74 4.95
C ASP A 30 0.18 28.24 4.77
N LYS A 31 -0.53 28.74 3.75
CA LYS A 31 -1.95 28.42 3.49
C LYS A 31 -2.21 27.74 2.15
N ARG A 32 -1.16 27.34 1.41
CA ARG A 32 -1.31 26.64 0.12
C ARG A 32 -2.04 25.31 0.24
N ASN A 33 -1.94 24.66 1.40
CA ASN A 33 -2.65 23.40 1.67
C ASN A 33 -4.17 23.61 1.83
N ASP A 34 -4.61 24.84 2.13
CA ASP A 34 -6.03 25.17 2.30
C ASP A 34 -6.77 25.31 0.95
N ALA A 35 -6.03 25.42 -0.17
CA ALA A 35 -6.58 25.57 -1.51
C ALA A 35 -7.58 24.47 -1.89
N ILE A 36 -7.32 23.23 -1.44
CA ILE A 36 -8.18 22.09 -1.69
C ILE A 36 -9.48 22.21 -0.90
N SER A 37 -9.39 22.58 0.39
CA SER A 37 -10.57 22.76 1.25
C SER A 37 -11.44 23.93 0.80
N ILE A 38 -10.82 25.00 0.30
CA ILE A 38 -11.52 26.17 -0.26
C ILE A 38 -12.30 25.80 -1.52
N GLU A 39 -11.67 25.08 -2.46
CA GLU A 39 -12.33 24.63 -3.69
C GLU A 39 -13.47 23.65 -3.37
N GLN A 40 -13.24 22.70 -2.47
CA GLN A 40 -14.23 21.70 -2.10
C GLN A 40 -15.45 22.31 -1.39
N HIS A 41 -15.22 23.30 -0.52
CA HIS A 41 -16.30 24.05 0.14
C HIS A 41 -17.12 24.86 -0.89
N ALA A 42 -16.47 25.53 -1.84
CA ALA A 42 -17.17 26.24 -2.92
C ALA A 42 -17.98 25.28 -3.80
N PHE A 43 -17.39 24.14 -4.20
CA PHE A 43 -18.06 23.15 -5.04
C PHE A 43 -19.29 22.53 -4.37
N GLN A 44 -19.24 22.29 -3.05
CA GLN A 44 -20.36 21.71 -2.31
C GLN A 44 -21.51 22.71 -2.11
N ASN A 45 -21.18 23.96 -1.77
CA ASN A 45 -22.16 24.94 -1.31
C ASN A 45 -22.73 25.85 -2.43
N SER A 46 -22.15 25.84 -3.63
CA SER A 46 -22.71 26.59 -4.76
C SER A 46 -23.85 25.84 -5.46
N SER A 47 -24.87 26.58 -5.88
CA SER A 47 -26.02 26.06 -6.61
C SER A 47 -25.91 26.26 -8.12
N SER A 48 -25.02 27.15 -8.57
CA SER A 48 -24.71 27.42 -9.99
C SER A 48 -23.20 27.60 -10.24
N ARG A 49 -22.77 27.48 -11.51
CA ARG A 49 -21.38 27.72 -11.92
C ARG A 49 -20.88 29.11 -11.57
N ASN A 50 -21.72 30.13 -11.76
CA ASN A 50 -21.37 31.52 -11.44
C ASN A 50 -21.18 31.74 -9.93
N GLU A 51 -21.97 31.08 -9.08
CA GLU A 51 -21.78 31.12 -7.62
C GLU A 51 -20.49 30.42 -7.19
N TYR A 52 -20.12 29.33 -7.86
CA TYR A 52 -18.88 28.61 -7.62
C TYR A 52 -17.66 29.46 -7.96
N ASP A 53 -17.63 30.05 -9.15
CA ASP A 53 -16.51 30.89 -9.59
C ASP A 53 -16.39 32.16 -8.70
N ALA A 54 -17.51 32.73 -8.26
CA ALA A 54 -17.52 33.85 -7.31
C ALA A 54 -17.01 33.48 -5.92
N ALA A 55 -17.38 32.31 -5.39
CA ALA A 55 -16.96 31.83 -4.07
C ALA A 55 -15.45 31.53 -4.01
N VAL A 56 -14.88 30.97 -5.07
CA VAL A 56 -13.43 30.73 -5.22
C VAL A 56 -12.66 32.05 -5.26
N HIS A 57 -13.19 33.05 -5.99
CA HIS A 57 -12.55 34.36 -6.09
C HIS A 57 -12.62 35.16 -4.78
N ASP A 58 -13.76 35.12 -4.08
CA ASP A 58 -13.98 35.77 -2.79
C ASP A 58 -13.13 35.15 -1.66
N ALA A 59 -12.92 33.82 -1.67
CA ALA A 59 -12.01 33.17 -0.71
C ALA A 59 -10.56 33.65 -0.87
N THR A 60 -10.12 33.88 -2.12
CA THR A 60 -8.77 34.36 -2.44
C THR A 60 -8.57 35.81 -1.97
N SER A 61 -9.56 36.67 -2.17
CA SER A 61 -9.49 38.09 -1.78
C SER A 61 -9.56 38.28 -0.26
N ARG A 62 -10.35 37.48 0.46
CA ARG A 62 -10.41 37.49 1.94
C ARG A 62 -9.10 37.05 2.60
N ILE A 63 -8.41 36.06 2.02
CA ILE A 63 -7.14 35.58 2.58
C ILE A 63 -6.00 36.57 2.28
N THR A 64 -6.02 37.21 1.11
CA THR A 64 -5.02 38.22 0.73
C THR A 64 -5.15 39.51 1.56
N SER A 65 -6.37 39.94 1.86
CA SER A 65 -6.68 41.14 2.68
C SER A 65 -6.44 40.96 4.18
N CYS A 66 -6.27 39.72 4.66
CA CYS A 66 -6.02 39.43 6.08
C CYS A 66 -4.54 39.55 6.50
N THR A 67 -3.63 39.94 5.58
CA THR A 67 -2.17 39.93 5.80
C THR A 67 -1.56 41.31 6.07
N THR A 68 -2.37 42.37 6.17
CA THR A 68 -1.88 43.72 6.52
C THR A 68 -2.55 44.18 7.80
N LEU A 69 -1.89 43.97 8.95
CA LEU A 69 -1.96 44.78 10.17
C LEU A 69 -0.92 44.20 11.18
N THR A 70 0.08 45.00 11.54
CA THR A 70 1.08 44.75 12.59
C THR A 70 0.69 45.55 13.87
N PRO A 71 1.43 45.50 15.00
CA PRO A 71 1.13 44.65 16.15
C PRO A 71 1.00 45.42 17.47
N GLU A 72 0.01 45.13 18.33
CA GLU A 72 0.09 45.56 19.74
C GLU A 72 -0.49 44.52 20.71
N ASP A 73 0.34 44.19 21.70
CA ASP A 73 0.12 43.62 23.03
C ASP A 73 -1.18 42.87 23.33
N SER A 74 -1.05 41.58 23.68
CA SER A 74 -1.56 41.04 24.96
C SER A 74 -1.25 39.54 25.12
N SER A 75 -0.53 39.24 26.20
CA SER A 75 -0.57 38.04 27.06
C SER A 75 -0.88 36.67 26.44
N ASP A 76 0.13 35.80 26.47
CA ASP A 76 0.07 34.37 26.81
C ASP A 76 -1.27 33.65 26.63
N THR A 77 -1.37 32.90 25.53
CA THR A 77 -1.73 31.48 25.58
C THR A 77 -1.20 30.79 24.33
N THR A 78 -0.18 29.95 24.50
CA THR A 78 0.24 28.96 23.50
C THR A 78 -0.90 27.95 23.31
N THR A 79 -1.69 28.09 22.25
CA THR A 79 -2.61 27.05 21.79
C THR A 79 -1.79 25.96 21.09
N THR A 80 -1.27 25.03 21.88
CA THR A 80 -0.81 23.73 21.38
C THR A 80 -1.98 23.05 20.67
N HIS A 81 -1.80 22.63 19.41
CA HIS A 81 -2.75 21.75 18.73
C HIS A 81 -2.83 20.42 19.53
N ALA A 82 -3.78 20.32 20.46
CA ALA A 82 -3.99 19.12 21.23
C ALA A 82 -4.53 18.02 20.28
N GLY A 83 -3.75 16.98 20.03
CA GLY A 83 -4.18 15.83 19.23
C GLY A 83 -5.45 15.18 19.81
N ILE A 84 -6.21 14.47 18.99
CA ILE A 84 -7.47 13.85 19.42
C ILE A 84 -7.20 12.72 20.44
N THR A 85 -8.17 12.40 21.28
CA THR A 85 -8.05 11.23 22.20
C THR A 85 -8.86 10.06 21.65
N ILE A 86 -8.23 8.89 21.53
CA ILE A 86 -8.87 7.67 21.02
C ILE A 86 -8.78 6.58 22.10
N GLY A 87 -9.91 6.24 22.71
CA GLY A 87 -9.93 5.33 23.86
C GLY A 87 -9.08 5.89 25.01
N SER A 88 -8.10 5.12 25.48
CA SER A 88 -7.15 5.53 26.53
C SER A 88 -5.89 6.23 26.00
N TYR A 89 -5.81 6.52 24.70
CA TYR A 89 -4.62 7.08 24.04
C TYR A 89 -4.82 8.57 23.75
N PRO A 90 -4.10 9.48 24.45
CA PRO A 90 -4.19 10.92 24.23
C PRO A 90 -3.28 11.39 23.07
N ASN A 91 -3.46 12.63 22.61
CA ASN A 91 -2.58 13.30 21.65
C ASN A 91 -2.36 12.48 20.36
N CYS A 92 -3.43 11.88 19.82
CA CYS A 92 -3.38 11.12 18.59
C CYS A 92 -3.24 12.06 17.38
N GLU A 93 -2.17 11.87 16.61
CA GLU A 93 -1.89 12.61 15.37
C GLU A 93 -2.06 11.69 14.17
N PRO A 94 -2.75 12.10 13.09
CA PRO A 94 -2.89 11.27 11.90
C PRO A 94 -1.53 11.09 11.21
N VAL A 95 -1.17 9.85 10.88
CA VAL A 95 0.10 9.51 10.21
C VAL A 95 -0.08 8.81 8.86
N GLY A 96 -1.27 8.29 8.58
CA GLY A 96 -1.57 7.67 7.30
C GLY A 96 -3.05 7.36 7.12
N GLU A 97 -3.48 7.29 5.87
CA GLU A 97 -4.85 6.93 5.48
C GLU A 97 -4.79 5.78 4.48
N GLY A 98 -5.61 4.76 4.71
CA GLY A 98 -5.77 3.61 3.84
C GLY A 98 -7.24 3.44 3.45
N VAL A 99 -7.51 2.46 2.58
CA VAL A 99 -8.84 2.22 2.00
C VAL A 99 -9.93 2.00 3.06
N THR A 100 -9.58 1.32 4.16
CA THR A 100 -10.56 0.90 5.20
C THR A 100 -10.27 1.47 6.58
N SER A 101 -9.18 2.24 6.73
CA SER A 101 -8.71 2.70 8.03
C SER A 101 -7.86 3.95 7.97
N THR A 102 -7.87 4.73 9.04
CA THR A 102 -6.93 5.82 9.29
C THR A 102 -6.00 5.43 10.43
N VAL A 103 -4.71 5.68 10.27
CA VAL A 103 -3.69 5.38 11.28
C VAL A 103 -3.31 6.66 12.01
N TYR A 104 -3.36 6.60 13.34
CA TYR A 104 -2.93 7.67 14.23
C TYR A 104 -1.72 7.25 15.05
N ARG A 105 -0.85 8.18 15.39
CA ARG A 105 0.24 7.99 16.35
C ARG A 105 -0.14 8.60 17.69
N SER A 106 0.06 7.85 18.77
CA SER A 106 0.01 8.35 20.15
C SER A 106 1.24 7.85 20.90
N GLY A 107 2.21 8.73 21.13
CA GLY A 107 3.49 8.36 21.74
C GLY A 107 4.23 7.27 20.96
N SER A 108 4.37 6.09 21.58
CA SER A 108 5.00 4.88 21.02
C SER A 108 4.01 3.91 20.37
N TYR A 109 2.76 4.32 20.15
CA TYR A 109 1.71 3.46 19.61
C TYR A 109 1.15 3.99 18.28
N ALA A 110 0.87 3.06 17.38
CA ALA A 110 0.08 3.28 16.18
C ALA A 110 -1.33 2.73 16.39
N LEU A 111 -2.36 3.53 16.11
CA LEU A 111 -3.76 3.18 16.23
C LEU A 111 -4.37 3.14 14.84
N LYS A 112 -4.64 1.94 14.33
CA LYS A 112 -5.38 1.71 13.08
C LYS A 112 -6.87 1.76 13.41
N VAL A 113 -7.51 2.90 13.14
CA VAL A 113 -8.95 3.13 13.34
C VAL A 113 -9.68 2.72 12.07
N ILE A 114 -10.55 1.73 12.17
CA ILE A 114 -11.35 1.25 11.04
C ILE A 114 -12.45 2.26 10.74
N THR A 115 -12.41 2.82 9.53
CA THR A 115 -13.36 3.85 9.05
C THR A 115 -14.45 3.26 8.17
N ALA A 116 -14.22 2.10 7.56
CA ALA A 116 -15.22 1.40 6.76
C ALA A 116 -16.33 0.80 7.64
N SER A 117 -17.59 1.14 7.33
CA SER A 117 -18.77 0.71 8.09
C SER A 117 -19.24 -0.71 7.78
N CYS A 118 -18.70 -1.34 6.73
CA CYS A 118 -19.06 -2.68 6.28
C CYS A 118 -17.82 -3.58 6.13
N ASN A 119 -18.01 -4.89 6.29
CA ASN A 119 -16.97 -5.87 5.95
C ASN A 119 -16.74 -5.84 4.44
N LEU A 120 -15.54 -5.47 4.04
CA LEU A 120 -15.11 -5.39 2.65
C LEU A 120 -14.10 -6.50 2.40
N GLU A 121 -14.56 -7.76 2.33
CA GLU A 121 -13.66 -8.88 1.97
C GLU A 121 -12.88 -8.51 0.70
N PRO A 122 -11.55 -8.69 0.67
CA PRO A 122 -10.75 -9.47 1.63
C PRO A 122 -10.32 -8.71 2.90
N HIS A 123 -10.55 -7.39 2.98
CA HIS A 123 -10.22 -6.55 4.14
C HIS A 123 -11.13 -6.84 5.33
N ASN A 124 -10.61 -7.60 6.29
CA ASN A 124 -11.36 -8.03 7.47
C ASN A 124 -10.57 -7.75 8.76
N PRO A 125 -10.83 -6.60 9.42
CA PRO A 125 -10.11 -6.21 10.64
C PRO A 125 -10.30 -7.16 11.83
N GLN A 126 -11.42 -7.90 11.89
CA GLN A 126 -11.61 -8.92 12.92
C GLN A 126 -10.69 -10.12 12.66
N ARG A 127 -10.59 -10.57 11.40
CA ARG A 127 -9.69 -11.64 11.00
C ARG A 127 -8.24 -11.24 11.22
N GLU A 128 -7.85 -10.02 10.83
CA GLU A 128 -6.52 -9.45 11.08
C GLU A 128 -6.15 -9.56 12.57
N ALA A 129 -7.04 -9.09 13.46
CA ALA A 129 -6.80 -9.15 14.90
C ALA A 129 -6.68 -10.59 15.42
N SER A 130 -7.53 -11.50 14.95
CA SER A 130 -7.52 -12.92 15.33
C SER A 130 -6.23 -13.62 14.85
N ILE A 131 -5.82 -13.42 13.60
CA ILE A 131 -4.57 -13.98 13.05
C ILE A 131 -3.37 -13.53 13.88
N LEU A 132 -3.24 -12.21 14.12
CA LEU A 132 -2.10 -11.68 14.87
C LEU A 132 -2.08 -12.16 16.32
N SER A 133 -3.25 -12.30 16.95
CA SER A 133 -3.36 -12.84 18.31
C SER A 133 -2.99 -14.32 18.38
N GLU A 134 -3.46 -15.14 17.44
CA GLU A 134 -3.13 -16.57 17.37
C GLU A 134 -1.63 -16.78 17.13
N LEU A 135 -1.04 -16.03 16.19
CA LEU A 135 0.39 -16.12 15.88
C LEU A 135 1.25 -15.78 17.12
N HIS A 136 0.96 -14.68 17.82
CA HIS A 136 1.73 -14.27 18.99
C HIS A 136 1.46 -15.10 20.26
N ALA A 137 0.44 -15.95 20.25
CA ALA A 137 0.19 -16.91 21.31
C ALA A 137 1.00 -18.22 21.15
N LEU A 138 1.65 -18.44 20.01
CA LEU A 138 2.52 -19.59 19.77
C LEU A 138 3.80 -19.50 20.62
N GLN A 139 4.42 -20.66 20.87
CA GLN A 139 5.68 -20.77 21.60
C GLN A 139 6.74 -21.50 20.73
N PRO A 140 7.86 -20.83 20.37
CA PRO A 140 8.12 -19.40 20.58
C PRO A 140 7.17 -18.50 19.76
N PRO A 141 6.96 -17.24 20.19
CA PRO A 141 6.24 -16.27 19.37
C PRO A 141 7.03 -15.96 18.09
N PRO A 142 6.37 -15.45 17.03
CA PRO A 142 7.05 -15.05 15.81
C PRO A 142 7.97 -13.85 16.04
N ASP A 143 9.10 -13.86 15.36
CA ASP A 143 9.93 -12.68 15.14
C ASP A 143 9.49 -11.97 13.84
N HIS A 144 9.81 -10.69 13.69
CA HIS A 144 9.60 -9.90 12.46
C HIS A 144 8.14 -9.81 11.96
N ILE A 145 7.15 -10.10 12.80
CA ILE A 145 5.72 -9.87 12.54
C ILE A 145 5.21 -8.80 13.50
N VAL A 146 4.43 -7.84 13.02
CA VAL A 146 3.87 -6.79 13.88
C VAL A 146 2.98 -7.39 14.98
N ARG A 147 3.23 -6.99 16.23
CA ARG A 147 2.44 -7.47 17.37
C ARG A 147 1.21 -6.60 17.58
N LEU A 148 0.02 -7.21 17.59
CA LEU A 148 -1.19 -6.56 18.09
C LEU A 148 -1.08 -6.38 19.61
N VAL A 149 -1.00 -5.14 20.07
CA VAL A 149 -0.93 -4.80 21.51
C VAL A 149 -2.31 -5.00 22.14
N THR A 150 -3.33 -4.45 21.51
CA THR A 150 -4.72 -4.58 21.94
C THR A 150 -5.68 -4.20 20.81
N ALA A 151 -6.92 -4.64 20.91
CA ALA A 151 -8.01 -4.23 20.04
C ALA A 151 -9.23 -3.84 20.88
N PHE A 152 -9.87 -2.72 20.55
CA PHE A 152 -11.05 -2.23 21.27
C PHE A 152 -12.02 -1.50 20.33
N ARG A 153 -13.16 -1.08 20.87
CA ARG A 153 -14.07 -0.15 20.19
C ARG A 153 -14.01 1.22 20.84
N ASP A 154 -13.86 2.27 20.05
CA ASP A 154 -13.84 3.64 20.55
C ASP A 154 -15.25 4.16 20.89
N GLN A 155 -15.34 5.45 21.22
CA GLN A 155 -16.60 6.11 21.61
C GLN A 155 -17.64 6.09 20.48
N ASP A 156 -17.20 6.07 19.23
CA ASP A 156 -18.05 6.01 18.03
C ASP A 156 -18.34 4.55 17.62
N SER A 157 -18.03 3.58 18.49
CA SER A 157 -18.13 2.14 18.23
C SER A 157 -17.28 1.65 17.05
N ARG A 158 -16.30 2.43 16.59
CA ARG A 158 -15.34 2.02 15.55
C ARG A 158 -14.33 1.08 16.15
N ARG A 159 -13.92 0.08 15.39
CA ARG A 159 -12.86 -0.85 15.81
C ARG A 159 -11.51 -0.15 15.71
N VAL A 160 -10.68 -0.33 16.72
CA VAL A 160 -9.32 0.21 16.78
C VAL A 160 -8.36 -0.93 17.08
N LEU A 161 -7.34 -1.07 16.24
CA LEU A 161 -6.23 -1.99 16.46
C LEU A 161 -5.00 -1.18 16.87
N VAL A 162 -4.35 -1.56 17.97
CA VAL A 162 -3.18 -0.87 18.51
C VAL A 162 -1.93 -1.69 18.27
N PHE A 163 -0.92 -1.06 17.71
CA PHE A 163 0.39 -1.64 17.41
C PHE A 163 1.50 -0.78 18.01
N PRO A 164 2.72 -1.32 18.18
CA PRO A 164 3.91 -0.49 18.36
C PRO A 164 4.05 0.45 17.16
N TYR A 165 4.41 1.71 17.43
CA TYR A 165 4.71 2.66 16.37
C TYR A 165 6.15 2.47 15.88
N HIS A 166 6.29 2.25 14.57
CA HIS A 166 7.58 2.22 13.88
C HIS A 166 7.79 3.54 13.13
N ILE A 167 9.02 4.04 13.12
CA ILE A 167 9.33 5.39 12.63
C ILE A 167 9.30 5.44 11.11
N LEU A 168 9.65 4.35 10.44
CA LEU A 168 9.81 4.28 9.00
C LEU A 168 9.00 3.11 8.41
N THR A 169 8.60 3.27 7.16
CA THR A 169 8.18 2.18 6.28
C THR A 169 9.21 2.03 5.16
N LEU A 170 9.34 0.84 4.57
CA LEU A 170 10.19 0.68 3.39
C LEU A 170 9.73 1.59 2.25
N GLU A 171 8.42 1.79 2.08
CA GLU A 171 7.86 2.75 1.11
C GLU A 171 8.37 4.17 1.31
N ALA A 172 8.35 4.67 2.56
CA ALA A 172 8.87 5.99 2.89
C ALA A 172 10.37 6.08 2.60
N VAL A 173 11.13 5.01 2.82
CA VAL A 173 12.57 4.97 2.53
C VAL A 173 12.84 4.98 1.03
N LEU A 174 12.11 4.17 0.24
CA LEU A 174 12.26 4.10 -1.22
C LEU A 174 11.78 5.37 -1.92
N SER A 175 10.82 6.09 -1.33
CA SER A 175 10.30 7.36 -1.86
C SER A 175 11.21 8.57 -1.56
N ARG A 176 12.25 8.41 -0.74
CA ARG A 176 13.20 9.50 -0.46
C ARG A 176 14.01 9.83 -1.71
N SER A 177 14.44 11.09 -1.78
CA SER A 177 15.13 11.64 -2.95
C SER A 177 16.28 10.73 -3.43
N PRO A 178 16.47 10.53 -4.75
CA PRO A 178 17.41 9.55 -5.34
C PRO A 178 18.89 9.70 -4.97
N SER A 179 19.25 10.76 -4.23
CA SER A 179 20.63 11.13 -3.93
C SER A 179 21.31 10.23 -2.90
N VAL A 180 20.57 9.42 -2.14
CA VAL A 180 21.15 8.47 -1.17
C VAL A 180 20.42 7.12 -1.28
N PRO A 181 20.90 6.19 -2.13
CA PRO A 181 20.34 4.84 -2.19
C PRO A 181 20.58 4.10 -0.87
N LEU A 182 19.67 3.17 -0.54
CA LEU A 182 19.86 2.24 0.58
C LEU A 182 21.14 1.42 0.38
N ALA A 183 21.90 1.21 1.45
CA ALA A 183 23.06 0.35 1.37
C ALA A 183 22.60 -1.10 1.11
N ARG A 184 23.35 -1.83 0.28
CA ARG A 184 23.06 -3.24 -0.03
C ARG A 184 22.96 -4.12 1.21
N SER A 185 23.75 -3.83 2.25
CA SER A 185 23.68 -4.52 3.54
C SER A 185 22.33 -4.30 4.22
N ASP A 186 21.80 -3.08 4.20
CA ASP A 186 20.53 -2.73 4.81
C ASP A 186 19.37 -3.42 4.09
N ILE A 187 19.41 -3.43 2.74
CA ILE A 187 18.44 -4.19 1.93
C ILE A 187 18.53 -5.68 2.29
N GLY A 188 19.73 -6.25 2.38
CA GLY A 188 19.93 -7.64 2.77
C GLY A 188 19.31 -7.97 4.13
N HIS A 189 19.51 -7.13 5.14
CA HIS A 189 18.92 -7.32 6.46
C HIS A 189 17.38 -7.21 6.43
N ILE A 190 16.84 -6.18 5.79
CA ILE A 190 15.38 -5.97 5.68
C ILE A 190 14.72 -7.17 5.02
N PHE A 191 15.24 -7.64 3.90
CA PHE A 191 14.63 -8.78 3.19
C PHE A 191 14.83 -10.10 3.92
N LYS A 192 15.92 -10.28 4.66
CA LYS A 192 16.11 -11.45 5.53
C LYS A 192 15.04 -11.50 6.62
N ASP A 193 14.80 -10.39 7.31
CA ASP A 193 13.76 -10.27 8.34
C ASP A 193 12.36 -10.57 7.77
N ILE A 194 12.03 -10.00 6.59
CA ILE A 194 10.74 -10.25 5.93
C ILE A 194 10.61 -11.70 5.43
N LEU A 195 11.68 -12.31 4.92
CA LEU A 195 11.66 -13.72 4.53
C LEU A 195 11.47 -14.65 5.74
N HIS A 196 12.05 -14.33 6.91
CA HIS A 196 11.76 -15.05 8.15
C HIS A 196 10.29 -14.92 8.56
N ALA A 197 9.72 -13.71 8.50
CA ALA A 197 8.31 -13.47 8.80
C ALA A 197 7.40 -14.27 7.87
N LEU A 198 7.68 -14.26 6.56
CA LEU A 198 6.94 -15.02 5.55
C LEU A 198 7.07 -16.53 5.76
N ALA A 199 8.27 -17.04 6.02
CA ALA A 199 8.50 -18.45 6.31
C ALA A 199 7.67 -18.90 7.51
N PHE A 200 7.60 -18.08 8.56
CA PHE A 200 6.79 -18.37 9.73
C PHE A 200 5.30 -18.48 9.39
N ILE A 201 4.71 -17.49 8.71
CA ILE A 201 3.26 -17.53 8.41
C ILE A 201 2.92 -18.61 7.36
N HIS A 202 3.80 -18.84 6.38
CA HIS A 202 3.61 -19.85 5.34
C HIS A 202 3.62 -21.26 5.91
N LYS A 203 4.47 -21.53 6.91
CA LYS A 203 4.47 -22.81 7.66
C LYS A 203 3.13 -23.10 8.35
N HIS A 204 2.37 -22.05 8.70
CA HIS A 204 1.04 -22.16 9.28
C HIS A 204 -0.08 -22.10 8.22
N GLY A 205 0.27 -22.12 6.93
CA GLY A 205 -0.68 -22.07 5.81
C GLY A 205 -1.34 -20.71 5.60
N ILE A 206 -0.82 -19.65 6.21
CA ILE A 206 -1.35 -18.30 6.13
C ILE A 206 -0.74 -17.60 4.91
N LEU A 207 -1.57 -16.93 4.13
CA LEU A 207 -1.14 -16.07 3.02
C LEU A 207 -1.29 -14.62 3.45
N HIS A 208 -0.27 -13.78 3.24
CA HIS A 208 -0.34 -12.36 3.56
C HIS A 208 -1.22 -11.60 2.55
N ARG A 209 -1.06 -11.91 1.26
CA ARG A 209 -1.85 -11.38 0.11
C ARG A 209 -1.68 -9.91 -0.24
N ASP A 210 -0.96 -9.13 0.56
CA ASP A 210 -0.64 -7.73 0.25
C ASP A 210 0.78 -7.32 0.67
N VAL A 211 1.78 -8.17 0.37
CA VAL A 211 3.19 -7.83 0.59
C VAL A 211 3.60 -6.69 -0.35
N LYS A 212 4.07 -5.58 0.23
CA LYS A 212 4.49 -4.36 -0.48
C LYS A 212 5.32 -3.46 0.43
N PRO A 213 6.03 -2.43 -0.08
CA PRO A 213 6.87 -1.55 0.74
C PRO A 213 6.16 -0.89 1.93
N SER A 214 4.87 -0.52 1.81
CA SER A 214 4.10 0.09 2.91
C SER A 214 3.77 -0.90 4.03
N ALA A 215 3.78 -2.20 3.74
CA ALA A 215 3.56 -3.26 4.71
C ALA A 215 4.83 -3.64 5.51
N VAL A 216 6.00 -3.11 5.13
CA VAL A 216 7.28 -3.34 5.80
C VAL A 216 7.60 -2.16 6.71
N LEU A 217 7.47 -2.39 8.02
CA LEU A 217 7.77 -1.40 9.06
C LEU A 217 9.23 -1.54 9.51
N LEU A 218 9.88 -0.42 9.81
CA LEU A 218 11.30 -0.34 10.16
C LEU A 218 11.50 0.49 11.43
N ASP A 219 12.27 -0.05 12.38
CA ASP A 219 12.72 0.72 13.54
C ASP A 219 13.84 1.72 13.18
N SER A 220 14.67 1.35 12.21
CA SER A 220 15.74 2.19 11.67
C SER A 220 16.03 1.82 10.21
N LEU A 221 16.86 2.60 9.51
CA LEU A 221 17.27 2.27 8.13
C LEU A 221 17.98 0.92 8.02
N SER A 222 18.63 0.48 9.10
CA SER A 222 19.33 -0.81 9.18
C SER A 222 18.46 -1.92 9.78
N GLY A 223 17.18 -1.67 10.06
CA GLY A 223 16.25 -2.60 10.70
C GLY A 223 16.22 -2.52 12.24
N PRO A 224 15.62 -3.52 12.92
CA PRO A 224 14.93 -4.67 12.32
C PRO A 224 13.70 -4.26 11.49
N ALA A 225 13.30 -5.15 10.58
CA ALA A 225 12.08 -5.01 9.78
C ALA A 225 10.95 -5.91 10.31
N PHE A 226 9.71 -5.44 10.16
CA PHE A 226 8.50 -6.15 10.58
C PHE A 226 7.45 -6.16 9.47
N LEU A 227 6.90 -7.33 9.18
CA LEU A 227 5.75 -7.50 8.30
C LEU A 227 4.47 -7.07 9.03
N SER A 228 3.69 -6.21 8.37
CA SER A 228 2.46 -5.62 8.90
C SER A 228 1.32 -5.66 7.89
N ASP A 229 0.13 -5.19 8.30
CA ASP A 229 -1.09 -5.13 7.49
C ASP A 229 -1.64 -6.48 7.03
N PHE A 230 -2.02 -7.30 8.01
CA PHE A 230 -2.70 -8.58 7.79
C PHE A 230 -4.20 -8.40 7.46
N GLY A 231 -4.61 -7.19 7.07
CA GLY A 231 -5.99 -6.84 6.77
C GLY A 231 -6.61 -7.70 5.68
N THR A 232 -5.81 -8.10 4.70
CA THR A 232 -6.23 -8.99 3.60
C THR A 232 -5.82 -10.44 3.80
N ALA A 233 -5.16 -10.83 4.89
CA ALA A 233 -4.58 -12.17 5.01
C ALA A 233 -5.64 -13.29 4.92
N TRP A 234 -5.23 -14.43 4.34
CA TRP A 234 -6.04 -15.65 4.32
C TRP A 234 -5.48 -16.66 5.32
N HIS A 235 -6.35 -17.22 6.16
CA HIS A 235 -6.00 -18.20 7.18
C HIS A 235 -6.84 -19.47 7.02
N PRO A 236 -6.24 -20.68 7.07
CA PRO A 236 -6.95 -21.94 6.81
C PRO A 236 -8.08 -22.23 7.81
N GLY A 237 -7.97 -21.77 9.05
CA GLY A 237 -9.02 -21.91 10.07
C GLY A 237 -10.00 -20.73 10.16
N LEU A 238 -9.58 -19.51 9.81
CA LEU A 238 -10.36 -18.28 10.09
C LEU A 238 -11.02 -17.72 8.83
N SER A 239 -10.47 -18.01 7.65
CA SER A 239 -11.02 -17.54 6.37
C SER A 239 -11.97 -18.54 5.74
N THR A 240 -11.86 -19.83 6.01
CA THR A 240 -12.62 -20.89 5.31
C THR A 240 -14.14 -20.77 5.44
N HIS A 241 -14.63 -20.07 6.46
CA HIS A 241 -16.06 -19.76 6.61
C HIS A 241 -16.59 -18.74 5.59
N THR A 242 -15.74 -17.83 5.12
CA THR A 242 -16.09 -16.75 4.18
C THR A 242 -15.45 -16.92 2.80
N GLU A 243 -14.35 -17.66 2.74
CA GLU A 243 -13.48 -17.78 1.57
C GLU A 243 -12.77 -19.15 1.55
N LEU A 244 -13.26 -20.07 0.70
CA LEU A 244 -12.71 -21.42 0.55
C LEU A 244 -11.33 -21.41 -0.10
N ALA A 245 -10.47 -22.37 0.29
CA ALA A 245 -9.12 -22.49 -0.25
C ALA A 245 -9.06 -22.70 -1.78
N SER A 246 -10.07 -23.34 -2.37
CA SER A 246 -10.18 -23.58 -3.82
C SER A 246 -10.89 -22.46 -4.59
N ASN A 247 -11.43 -21.45 -3.90
CA ASN A 247 -12.20 -20.37 -4.51
C ASN A 247 -11.91 -19.04 -3.80
N LYS A 248 -10.63 -18.68 -3.72
CA LYS A 248 -10.18 -17.44 -3.10
C LYS A 248 -10.55 -16.20 -3.93
N ILE A 249 -10.66 -15.07 -3.26
CA ILE A 249 -10.91 -13.74 -3.80
C ILE A 249 -9.71 -13.32 -4.63
N LEU A 250 -9.95 -12.80 -5.82
CA LEU A 250 -8.88 -12.39 -6.72
C LEU A 250 -8.44 -10.96 -6.47
N ASP A 251 -9.29 -10.11 -5.87
CA ASP A 251 -9.01 -8.70 -5.61
C ASP A 251 -8.09 -8.47 -4.40
N ILE A 252 -6.87 -8.93 -4.57
CA ILE A 252 -5.77 -8.88 -3.60
C ILE A 252 -4.49 -8.41 -4.31
N GLY A 253 -3.50 -7.97 -3.53
CA GLY A 253 -2.25 -7.43 -4.03
C GLY A 253 -2.39 -6.04 -4.64
N THR A 254 -1.42 -5.18 -4.34
CA THR A 254 -1.41 -3.79 -4.79
C THR A 254 -0.52 -3.62 -6.03
N GLY A 255 -1.05 -2.98 -7.09
CA GLY A 255 -0.26 -2.51 -8.23
C GLY A 255 0.74 -3.55 -8.79
N PRO A 256 2.05 -3.24 -8.87
CA PRO A 256 3.05 -4.11 -9.51
C PRO A 256 3.38 -5.40 -8.72
N TYR A 257 2.99 -5.50 -7.44
CA TYR A 257 3.30 -6.65 -6.58
C TYR A 257 2.34 -7.84 -6.79
N ARG A 258 1.30 -7.68 -7.61
CA ARG A 258 0.29 -8.73 -7.85
C ARG A 258 0.86 -9.86 -8.70
N ALA A 259 0.70 -11.09 -8.22
CA ALA A 259 1.22 -12.28 -8.88
C ALA A 259 0.46 -12.65 -10.17
N PRO A 260 1.13 -13.22 -11.19
CA PRO A 260 0.53 -13.46 -12.50
C PRO A 260 -0.63 -14.46 -12.45
N GLU A 261 -0.56 -15.52 -11.64
CA GLU A 261 -1.66 -16.48 -11.49
C GLU A 261 -2.95 -15.84 -10.95
N VAL A 262 -2.84 -14.80 -10.11
CA VAL A 262 -3.99 -14.02 -9.63
C VAL A 262 -4.57 -13.16 -10.76
N LEU A 263 -3.71 -12.55 -11.58
CA LEU A 263 -4.11 -11.75 -12.74
C LEU A 263 -4.80 -12.60 -13.82
N PHE A 264 -4.41 -13.87 -13.96
CA PHE A 264 -5.07 -14.87 -14.82
C PHE A 264 -6.20 -15.64 -14.12
N ALA A 265 -6.74 -15.07 -13.03
CA ALA A 265 -7.93 -15.53 -12.34
C ALA A 265 -7.85 -16.96 -11.76
N ASN A 266 -6.66 -17.47 -11.46
CA ASN A 266 -6.49 -18.68 -10.68
C ASN A 266 -6.95 -18.43 -9.24
N LYS A 267 -8.03 -19.10 -8.79
CA LYS A 267 -8.57 -18.95 -7.44
C LYS A 267 -8.03 -19.95 -6.41
N ALA A 268 -7.20 -20.88 -6.86
CA ALA A 268 -6.54 -21.86 -6.01
C ALA A 268 -5.11 -21.44 -5.62
N TYR A 269 -4.78 -20.15 -5.76
CA TYR A 269 -3.45 -19.62 -5.44
C TYR A 269 -3.04 -19.93 -3.98
N GLY A 270 -1.73 -20.05 -3.77
CA GLY A 270 -1.11 -20.41 -2.49
C GLY A 270 -0.13 -19.34 -1.99
N THR A 271 0.75 -19.73 -1.06
CA THR A 271 1.83 -18.90 -0.53
C THR A 271 2.82 -18.34 -1.57
N PRO A 272 3.03 -18.93 -2.77
CA PRO A 272 3.94 -18.35 -3.77
C PRO A 272 3.57 -16.94 -4.27
N ILE A 273 2.34 -16.47 -4.06
CA ILE A 273 1.97 -15.08 -4.40
C ILE A 273 2.73 -14.06 -3.55
N ASP A 274 2.99 -14.38 -2.28
CA ASP A 274 3.73 -13.51 -1.38
C ASP A 274 5.22 -13.49 -1.78
N MET A 275 5.72 -14.60 -2.32
CA MET A 275 7.09 -14.72 -2.84
C MET A 275 7.28 -13.90 -4.11
N TRP A 276 6.29 -13.89 -5.01
CA TRP A 276 6.29 -12.99 -6.17
C TRP A 276 6.36 -11.52 -5.73
N ALA A 277 5.45 -11.11 -4.85
CA ALA A 277 5.41 -9.76 -4.33
C ALA A 277 6.74 -9.35 -3.67
N THR A 278 7.34 -10.25 -2.90
CA THR A 278 8.68 -10.07 -2.30
C THR A 278 9.77 -9.90 -3.36
N GLY A 279 9.73 -10.69 -4.44
CA GLY A 279 10.67 -10.56 -5.56
C GLY A 279 10.55 -9.21 -6.27
N VAL A 280 9.33 -8.71 -6.49
CA VAL A 280 9.08 -7.38 -7.07
C VAL A 280 9.62 -6.28 -6.15
N MET A 281 9.31 -6.38 -4.85
CA MET A 281 9.77 -5.44 -3.84
C MET A 281 11.30 -5.43 -3.72
N LEU A 282 11.95 -6.58 -3.82
CA LEU A 282 13.42 -6.68 -3.80
C LEU A 282 14.04 -6.02 -5.02
N ALA A 283 13.53 -6.33 -6.21
CA ALA A 283 13.98 -5.73 -7.46
C ALA A 283 13.82 -4.20 -7.46
N GLU A 284 12.73 -3.70 -6.87
CA GLU A 284 12.51 -2.26 -6.67
C GLU A 284 13.56 -1.64 -5.74
N ALA A 285 13.77 -2.25 -4.57
CA ALA A 285 14.65 -1.71 -3.53
C ALA A 285 16.14 -1.70 -3.93
N ILE A 286 16.59 -2.68 -4.71
CA ILE A 286 18.00 -2.80 -5.14
C ILE A 286 18.34 -1.96 -6.38
N THR A 287 17.33 -1.38 -7.04
CA THR A 287 17.53 -0.54 -8.23
C THR A 287 17.69 0.92 -7.82
N SER A 288 18.55 1.68 -8.51
CA SER A 288 18.80 3.11 -8.22
C SER A 288 18.55 3.96 -9.47
N PRO A 289 17.55 4.87 -9.48
CA PRO A 289 16.54 5.06 -8.43
C PRO A 289 15.62 3.85 -8.24
N PRO A 290 14.97 3.68 -7.07
CA PRO A 290 14.03 2.60 -6.85
C PRO A 290 12.96 2.55 -7.93
N LYS A 291 12.80 1.37 -8.55
CA LYS A 291 11.83 1.16 -9.62
C LYS A 291 11.43 -0.31 -9.70
N ALA A 292 10.14 -0.59 -9.57
CA ALA A 292 9.61 -1.93 -9.75
C ALA A 292 9.89 -2.46 -11.18
N PRO A 293 10.18 -3.76 -11.35
CA PRO A 293 10.50 -4.37 -12.64
C PRO A 293 9.31 -4.45 -13.60
N PHE A 294 8.09 -4.26 -13.10
CA PHE A 294 6.84 -4.29 -13.87
C PHE A 294 6.07 -2.99 -13.67
N GLU A 295 5.64 -2.37 -14.77
CA GLU A 295 4.92 -1.10 -14.74
C GLU A 295 3.41 -1.33 -14.61
N SER A 296 2.80 -0.73 -13.58
CA SER A 296 1.35 -0.62 -13.41
C SER A 296 0.95 0.83 -13.70
N ARG A 297 0.06 1.07 -14.67
CA ARG A 297 -0.41 2.43 -15.00
C ARG A 297 -1.43 2.91 -13.93
N PRO A 298 -1.54 4.23 -13.64
CA PRO A 298 -2.47 4.75 -12.63
C PRO A 298 -3.95 4.42 -12.91
N ALA A 299 -4.72 4.25 -11.83
CA ALA A 299 -6.06 3.65 -11.79
C ALA A 299 -7.23 4.46 -12.42
N HIS A 300 -6.98 5.61 -13.06
CA HIS A 300 -8.04 6.39 -13.73
C HIS A 300 -8.35 5.93 -15.16
N GLU A 301 -7.65 4.89 -15.65
CA GLU A 301 -7.96 4.19 -16.88
C GLU A 301 -8.43 2.78 -16.52
N ASP A 302 -9.63 2.39 -16.95
CA ASP A 302 -10.33 1.12 -16.65
C ASP A 302 -9.63 -0.15 -17.21
N GLY A 303 -8.29 -0.24 -17.17
CA GLY A 303 -7.47 -1.29 -17.81
C GLY A 303 -6.12 -1.64 -17.15
N ASN A 304 -5.92 -1.35 -15.85
CA ASN A 304 -4.61 -1.48 -15.16
C ASN A 304 -4.02 -2.92 -15.16
N GLN A 305 -4.83 -3.95 -14.97
CA GLN A 305 -4.33 -5.34 -14.90
C GLN A 305 -3.71 -5.83 -16.21
N LEU A 306 -4.30 -5.48 -17.36
CA LEU A 306 -3.76 -5.88 -18.67
C LEU A 306 -2.42 -5.20 -18.98
N GLY A 307 -2.29 -3.92 -18.57
CA GLY A 307 -1.02 -3.20 -18.67
C GLY A 307 0.09 -3.88 -17.87
N LEU A 308 -0.22 -4.29 -16.64
CA LEU A 308 0.71 -5.03 -15.79
C LEU A 308 1.06 -6.40 -16.38
N ILE A 309 0.06 -7.18 -16.84
CA ILE A 309 0.28 -8.47 -17.52
C ILE A 309 1.22 -8.28 -18.73
N LEU A 310 0.95 -7.28 -19.56
CA LEU A 310 1.79 -6.99 -20.72
C LEU A 310 3.21 -6.56 -20.32
N SER A 311 3.36 -5.81 -19.23
CA SER A 311 4.67 -5.46 -18.69
C SER A 311 5.44 -6.69 -18.21
N MET A 312 4.78 -7.62 -17.51
CA MET A 312 5.40 -8.88 -17.08
C MET A 312 5.87 -9.71 -18.28
N ILE A 313 5.02 -9.87 -19.30
CA ILE A 313 5.34 -10.62 -20.52
C ILE A 313 6.48 -9.97 -21.30
N LYS A 314 6.51 -8.64 -21.42
CA LYS A 314 7.61 -7.92 -22.09
C LYS A 314 8.94 -8.03 -21.35
N THR A 315 8.89 -8.13 -20.01
CA THR A 315 10.08 -8.20 -19.17
C THR A 315 10.61 -9.64 -19.08
N LEU A 316 9.74 -10.62 -18.82
CA LEU A 316 10.12 -12.03 -18.58
C LEU A 316 10.07 -12.90 -19.84
N GLY A 317 9.42 -12.43 -20.92
CA GLY A 317 9.11 -13.21 -22.10
C GLY A 317 7.68 -13.76 -22.09
N THR A 318 7.20 -14.18 -23.26
CA THR A 318 5.87 -14.81 -23.40
C THR A 318 5.88 -16.20 -22.77
N PRO A 319 5.00 -16.50 -21.79
CA PRO A 319 4.91 -17.82 -21.21
C PRO A 319 4.41 -18.83 -22.24
N THR A 320 4.88 -20.07 -22.12
CA THR A 320 4.45 -21.20 -22.93
C THR A 320 3.91 -22.30 -22.01
N GLU A 321 3.30 -23.32 -22.60
CA GLU A 321 2.83 -24.48 -21.88
C GLU A 321 3.94 -25.25 -21.13
N GLU A 322 5.19 -25.09 -21.55
CA GLU A 322 6.37 -25.66 -20.91
C GLU A 322 6.91 -24.78 -19.78
N THR A 323 6.87 -23.44 -19.93
CA THR A 323 7.39 -22.51 -18.92
C THR A 323 6.38 -22.10 -17.86
N TRP A 324 5.09 -22.32 -18.11
CA TRP A 324 4.02 -22.14 -17.13
C TRP A 324 2.97 -23.28 -17.17
N PRO A 325 3.35 -24.53 -16.83
CA PRO A 325 2.46 -25.68 -16.94
C PRO A 325 1.14 -25.59 -16.16
N GLU A 326 1.13 -24.99 -14.96
CA GLU A 326 -0.09 -24.90 -14.14
C GLU A 326 -1.19 -24.07 -14.83
N ALA A 327 -0.79 -23.11 -15.69
CA ALA A 327 -1.70 -22.21 -16.37
C ALA A 327 -2.58 -22.88 -17.43
N LYS A 328 -2.26 -24.11 -17.85
CA LYS A 328 -3.15 -24.94 -18.70
C LYS A 328 -4.51 -25.19 -18.06
N THR A 329 -4.57 -25.14 -16.73
CA THR A 329 -5.80 -25.38 -15.95
C THR A 329 -6.55 -24.09 -15.60
N PHE A 330 -5.99 -22.93 -15.94
CA PHE A 330 -6.61 -21.65 -15.62
C PHE A 330 -7.84 -21.41 -16.48
N LYS A 331 -8.79 -20.63 -15.94
CA LYS A 331 -9.98 -20.23 -16.68
C LYS A 331 -9.66 -19.25 -17.81
N VAL A 332 -8.63 -18.43 -17.60
CA VAL A 332 -8.13 -17.47 -18.58
C VAL A 332 -6.76 -17.95 -19.02
N SER A 333 -6.64 -18.33 -20.29
CA SER A 333 -5.38 -18.83 -20.86
C SER A 333 -4.38 -17.69 -21.07
N PRO A 334 -3.13 -17.81 -20.60
CA PRO A 334 -2.07 -16.86 -20.92
C PRO A 334 -1.41 -17.09 -22.27
N PHE A 335 -1.79 -18.14 -23.02
CA PHE A 335 -1.09 -18.58 -24.23
C PHE A 335 -1.65 -17.98 -25.53
N GLU A 336 -2.81 -17.33 -25.49
CA GLU A 336 -3.50 -16.78 -26.67
C GLU A 336 -3.07 -15.35 -27.01
N LEU A 337 -1.78 -15.06 -26.90
CA LEU A 337 -1.23 -13.72 -27.13
C LEU A 337 -0.87 -13.50 -28.60
N TRP A 338 -1.30 -12.37 -29.17
CA TRP A 338 -0.99 -11.99 -30.56
C TRP A 338 0.47 -11.63 -30.81
N ALA A 339 1.24 -11.36 -29.75
CA ALA A 339 2.65 -11.01 -29.81
C ALA A 339 3.48 -11.91 -28.90
N VAL A 340 4.58 -12.43 -29.44
CA VAL A 340 5.57 -13.23 -28.71
C VAL A 340 6.77 -12.36 -28.39
N PHE A 341 7.15 -12.31 -27.11
CA PHE A 341 8.32 -11.59 -26.61
C PHE A 341 9.38 -12.61 -26.18
N PRO A 342 10.65 -12.45 -26.61
CA PRO A 342 11.72 -13.34 -26.19
C PRO A 342 11.96 -13.21 -24.68
N GLN A 343 12.37 -14.30 -24.05
CA GLN A 343 12.84 -14.28 -22.67
C GLN A 343 14.10 -13.42 -22.57
N ARG A 344 14.12 -12.52 -21.59
CA ARG A 344 15.29 -11.70 -21.25
C ARG A 344 16.03 -12.31 -20.08
N SER A 345 17.34 -12.20 -20.08
CA SER A 345 18.16 -12.59 -18.93
C SER A 345 18.00 -11.59 -17.78
N TRP A 346 18.18 -12.04 -16.54
CA TRP A 346 18.15 -11.10 -15.40
C TRP A 346 19.34 -10.14 -15.40
N GLU A 347 20.43 -10.50 -16.09
CA GLU A 347 21.54 -9.60 -16.44
C GLU A 347 21.07 -8.40 -17.26
N GLU A 348 20.14 -8.61 -18.20
CA GLU A 348 19.57 -7.54 -19.02
C GLU A 348 18.45 -6.77 -18.31
N ILE A 349 17.73 -7.41 -17.40
CA ILE A 349 16.64 -6.78 -16.64
C ILE A 349 17.22 -5.92 -15.50
N LEU A 350 18.26 -6.41 -14.82
CA LEU A 350 18.92 -5.78 -13.67
C LEU A 350 20.46 -5.72 -13.85
N PRO A 351 20.97 -4.93 -14.82
CA PRO A 351 22.39 -4.93 -15.19
C PRO A 351 23.33 -4.49 -14.07
N ASP A 352 22.93 -3.48 -13.29
CA ASP A 352 23.77 -2.86 -12.25
C ASP A 352 23.59 -3.46 -10.85
N VAL A 353 22.88 -4.59 -10.76
CA VAL A 353 22.58 -5.27 -9.49
C VAL A 353 23.60 -6.37 -9.20
N HIS A 354 24.03 -6.47 -7.93
CA HIS A 354 24.95 -7.50 -7.47
C HIS A 354 24.38 -8.93 -7.64
N ALA A 355 25.19 -9.86 -8.14
CA ALA A 355 24.73 -11.18 -8.62
C ALA A 355 23.87 -11.99 -7.60
N PRO A 356 24.24 -12.11 -6.30
CA PRO A 356 23.37 -12.73 -5.29
C PRO A 356 21.95 -12.17 -5.20
N PHE A 357 21.79 -10.84 -5.25
CA PHE A 357 20.46 -10.24 -5.23
C PHE A 357 19.70 -10.53 -6.53
N ARG A 358 20.40 -10.46 -7.67
CA ARG A 358 19.82 -10.76 -8.97
C ARG A 358 19.36 -12.21 -9.08
N ASP A 359 20.13 -13.17 -8.58
CA ASP A 359 19.76 -14.59 -8.53
C ASP A 359 18.55 -14.83 -7.63
N LEU A 360 18.51 -14.20 -6.45
CA LEU A 360 17.36 -14.26 -5.57
C LEU A 360 16.09 -13.72 -6.26
N VAL A 361 16.17 -12.55 -6.91
CA VAL A 361 15.05 -12.00 -7.70
C VAL A 361 14.63 -12.99 -8.80
N ALA A 362 15.59 -13.57 -9.53
CA ALA A 362 15.32 -14.52 -10.62
C ALA A 362 14.61 -15.81 -10.16
N ARG A 363 14.90 -16.25 -8.93
CA ARG A 363 14.26 -17.42 -8.31
C ARG A 363 12.90 -17.09 -7.69
N LEU A 364 12.62 -15.84 -7.36
CA LEU A 364 11.31 -15.39 -6.84
C LEU A 364 10.33 -15.02 -7.97
N LEU A 365 10.82 -14.44 -9.07
CA LEU A 365 10.01 -13.93 -10.18
C LEU A 365 9.92 -14.92 -11.33
N ARG A 366 9.18 -16.01 -11.11
CA ARG A 366 8.85 -17.05 -12.10
C ARG A 366 7.36 -17.14 -12.33
N PHE A 367 6.94 -17.45 -13.56
CA PHE A 367 5.52 -17.63 -13.88
C PHE A 367 4.94 -18.82 -13.11
N GLU A 368 5.52 -20.01 -13.30
CA GLU A 368 5.15 -21.23 -12.57
C GLU A 368 5.33 -21.03 -11.06
N SER A 369 4.22 -21.07 -10.33
CA SER A 369 4.21 -20.79 -8.89
C SER A 369 5.00 -21.83 -8.10
N GLY A 370 5.01 -23.09 -8.54
CA GLY A 370 5.77 -24.19 -7.92
C GLY A 370 7.28 -24.09 -8.10
N ASP A 371 7.76 -23.31 -9.07
CA ASP A 371 9.19 -23.12 -9.34
C ASP A 371 9.78 -21.93 -8.57
N ARG A 372 8.95 -21.12 -7.92
CA ARG A 372 9.40 -19.99 -7.10
C ARG A 372 10.05 -20.50 -5.82
N MET A 373 11.16 -19.88 -5.43
CA MET A 373 11.78 -20.17 -4.15
C MET A 373 10.81 -19.87 -3.01
N THR A 374 10.70 -20.80 -2.06
CA THR A 374 9.90 -20.63 -0.85
C THR A 374 10.57 -19.69 0.13
N ALA A 375 9.81 -19.13 1.08
CA ALA A 375 10.40 -18.26 2.11
C ALA A 375 11.42 -19.00 3.00
N GLU A 376 11.22 -20.29 3.27
CA GLU A 376 12.15 -21.12 4.05
C GLU A 376 13.49 -21.32 3.33
N GLU A 377 13.45 -21.61 2.03
CA GLU A 377 14.67 -21.71 1.20
C GLU A 377 15.38 -20.36 1.07
N ALA A 378 14.63 -19.28 0.87
CA ALA A 378 15.19 -17.94 0.66
C ALA A 378 15.79 -17.33 1.93
N SER A 379 15.18 -17.57 3.09
CA SER A 379 15.73 -17.12 4.38
C SER A 379 16.99 -17.87 4.81
N SER A 380 17.16 -19.10 4.29
CA SER A 380 18.33 -19.95 4.55
C SER A 380 19.48 -19.73 3.55
N ALA A 381 19.27 -18.93 2.51
CA ALA A 381 20.31 -18.61 1.53
C ALA A 381 21.31 -17.61 2.13
N ASN A 382 22.61 -17.92 2.04
CA ASN A 382 23.71 -17.10 2.57
C ASN A 382 23.97 -15.83 1.76
#